data_AF-A0A2K1IJD4-F1
#
_entry.id   AF-A0A2K1IJD4-F1
#
_cell.length_a   1.000
_cell.length_b   1.000
_cell.length_c   1.000
_cell.angle_alpha   90.00
_cell.angle_beta   90.00
_cell.angle_gamma   90.00
#
_symmetry.space_group_name_H-M   'P 1'
#
loop_
_entity.id
_entity.type
_entity.pdbx_description
1 polymer ?
#
loop_
_entity_poly.entity_id
_entity_poly.type
_entity_poly.pdbx_seq_one_letter_code
_entity_poly.pdbx_strand_id
1 'polypeptide(L)'
;MAAMAATARISSAGAALDVVAHSRVDKGATSSGVQVFVKNVSAFVGQGVKVAANRSWERREPQRRSVILVTRASESPHGQDPDWSDDDYIVLGLAHCFRKDENGKLKDVFVVEPVTAGTLECMENGGVTCYKCVTATNLGVALQEKVELLPAEMQGGVFGDEFDFRAKCASRTWKRDHPQNNLLHIVPRDGVKSDYNFSIEDKRVLNAEVVVNDSDNIKQDMSIDVYGREKEEEMKNEINQLYSV
;
A
#
# COMPACT_ATOMS: atom_id res chain seq x y z
N MET A 1 -44.54 -34.16 -27.37
CA MET A 1 -45.54 -34.80 -26.48
C MET A 1 -44.80 -35.40 -25.31
N ALA A 2 -44.97 -34.79 -24.13
CA ALA A 2 -44.37 -35.24 -22.88
C ALA A 2 -45.19 -36.37 -22.26
N ALA A 3 -44.53 -37.32 -21.59
CA ALA A 3 -45.17 -38.30 -20.72
C ALA A 3 -44.56 -38.21 -19.32
N MET A 4 -45.44 -38.00 -18.35
CA MET A 4 -45.22 -38.01 -16.90
C MET A 4 -44.85 -39.40 -16.38
N ALA A 5 -44.04 -39.45 -15.33
CA ALA A 5 -44.25 -40.36 -14.20
C ALA A 5 -43.65 -39.75 -12.93
N ALA A 6 -44.49 -39.56 -11.92
CA ALA A 6 -44.15 -39.13 -10.57
C ALA A 6 -44.38 -40.29 -9.59
N THR A 7 -43.54 -40.46 -8.56
CA THR A 7 -43.93 -41.16 -7.32
C THR A 7 -43.15 -40.62 -6.10
N ALA A 8 -43.86 -40.57 -4.97
CA ALA A 8 -43.71 -39.82 -3.72
C ALA A 8 -42.59 -40.30 -2.76
N ARG A 9 -41.87 -39.40 -2.04
CA ARG A 9 -42.05 -38.83 -0.66
C ARG A 9 -41.48 -39.68 0.50
N ILE A 10 -40.74 -39.00 1.40
CA ILE A 10 -40.81 -38.91 2.89
C ILE A 10 -39.50 -38.20 3.33
N SER A 11 -39.50 -36.90 3.61
CA SER A 11 -39.82 -36.16 4.86
C SER A 11 -38.77 -36.30 5.98
N SER A 12 -38.13 -35.18 6.33
CA SER A 12 -37.95 -34.71 7.71
C SER A 12 -37.52 -33.24 7.73
N ALA A 13 -38.47 -32.43 8.20
CA ALA A 13 -38.44 -31.09 8.78
C ALA A 13 -37.13 -30.28 8.87
N GLY A 14 -37.22 -29.02 8.48
CA GLY A 14 -36.28 -27.95 8.82
C GLY A 14 -36.51 -26.67 8.04
N ALA A 15 -37.75 -26.15 8.02
CA ALA A 15 -38.11 -24.93 7.31
C ALA A 15 -37.59 -23.67 8.03
N ALA A 16 -36.86 -22.82 7.31
CA ALA A 16 -36.79 -21.39 7.59
C ALA A 16 -37.16 -20.66 6.30
N LEU A 17 -38.25 -19.90 6.36
CA LEU A 17 -38.83 -19.17 5.25
C LEU A 17 -37.89 -18.07 4.75
N ASP A 18 -37.67 -18.06 3.44
CA ASP A 18 -37.35 -16.86 2.68
C ASP A 18 -38.58 -15.94 2.61
N VAL A 19 -38.42 -14.68 3.05
CA VAL A 19 -39.38 -13.62 2.77
C VAL A 19 -38.72 -12.65 1.80
N VAL A 20 -39.12 -12.75 0.54
CA VAL A 20 -38.85 -11.77 -0.51
C VAL A 20 -39.72 -10.54 -0.24
N ALA A 21 -39.09 -9.43 0.16
CA ALA A 21 -39.75 -8.14 0.26
C ALA A 21 -39.51 -7.34 -1.03
N HIS A 22 -40.57 -7.16 -1.83
CA HIS A 22 -40.61 -6.14 -2.87
C HIS A 22 -40.89 -4.77 -2.22
N SER A 23 -39.90 -3.87 -2.23
CA SER A 23 -40.10 -2.46 -1.87
C SER A 23 -40.19 -1.59 -3.12
N ARG A 24 -41.37 -0.99 -3.30
CA ARG A 24 -41.70 0.05 -4.27
C ARG A 24 -40.90 1.32 -3.94
N VAL A 25 -40.21 1.88 -4.94
CA VAL A 25 -39.45 3.13 -4.83
C VAL A 25 -40.39 4.30 -5.12
N ASP A 26 -40.62 5.17 -4.14
CA ASP A 26 -41.10 6.53 -4.39
C ASP A 26 -40.05 7.54 -3.90
N LYS A 27 -39.88 8.59 -4.69
CA LYS A 27 -38.81 9.59 -4.63
C LYS A 27 -39.03 10.60 -3.50
N GLY A 28 -37.96 11.00 -2.82
CA GLY A 28 -37.83 12.35 -2.27
C GLY A 28 -37.22 12.45 -0.87
N ALA A 29 -36.26 13.39 -0.77
CA ALA A 29 -35.81 14.10 0.44
C ALA A 29 -34.86 13.40 1.44
N THR A 30 -33.57 13.68 1.23
CA THR A 30 -32.60 14.26 2.20
C THR A 30 -32.69 13.91 3.69
N SER A 31 -31.58 13.35 4.19
CA SER A 31 -30.78 13.78 5.36
C SER A 31 -30.39 12.63 6.32
N SER A 32 -29.07 12.51 6.50
CA SER A 32 -28.32 12.09 7.70
C SER A 32 -28.96 11.14 8.72
N GLY A 33 -28.33 9.99 8.94
CA GLY A 33 -28.51 9.23 10.18
C GLY A 33 -27.98 7.81 10.13
N VAL A 34 -26.77 7.61 10.64
CA VAL A 34 -26.22 6.28 10.97
C VAL A 34 -27.12 5.62 12.02
N GLN A 35 -27.78 4.50 11.69
CA GLN A 35 -28.51 3.68 12.66
C GLN A 35 -27.59 2.63 13.28
N VAL A 36 -27.35 2.74 14.59
CA VAL A 36 -26.74 1.69 15.41
C VAL A 36 -27.87 0.82 15.97
N PHE A 37 -27.78 -0.49 15.70
CA PHE A 37 -28.71 -1.50 16.20
C PHE A 37 -28.41 -1.79 17.68
N VAL A 38 -29.38 -1.57 18.56
CA VAL A 38 -29.35 -2.10 19.94
C VAL A 38 -30.60 -2.95 20.15
N LYS A 39 -30.40 -4.25 20.32
CA LYS A 39 -31.43 -5.23 20.71
C LYS A 39 -31.55 -5.30 22.23
N ASN A 40 -32.78 -5.60 22.67
CA ASN A 40 -33.27 -5.91 24.02
C ASN A 40 -33.45 -4.67 24.92
N VAL A 41 -34.61 -4.47 25.56
CA VAL A 41 -35.05 -5.26 26.72
C VAL A 41 -36.59 -5.46 26.79
N SER A 42 -36.94 -6.62 27.34
CA SER A 42 -38.23 -7.16 27.74
C SER A 42 -39.18 -6.26 28.54
N ALA A 43 -40.48 -6.54 28.36
CA ALA A 43 -41.60 -6.04 29.13
C ALA A 43 -41.56 -6.42 30.62
N PHE A 44 -42.02 -5.51 31.49
CA PHE A 44 -42.59 -5.83 32.79
C PHE A 44 -43.66 -4.79 33.16
N VAL A 45 -44.87 -5.26 33.45
CA VAL A 45 -46.00 -4.50 33.99
C VAL A 45 -45.99 -4.66 35.52
N GLY A 46 -46.20 -3.58 36.28
CA GLY A 46 -46.51 -3.70 37.71
C GLY A 46 -46.36 -2.42 38.54
N GLN A 47 -47.50 -1.79 38.81
CA GLN A 47 -47.91 -1.08 40.04
C GLN A 47 -47.01 0.05 40.61
N GLY A 48 -47.63 1.23 40.75
CA GLY A 48 -46.99 2.40 41.34
C GLY A 48 -46.85 2.35 42.86
N VAL A 49 -45.99 3.23 43.39
CA VAL A 49 -46.27 4.22 44.45
C VAL A 49 -44.96 4.84 45.00
N LYS A 50 -45.03 6.17 45.19
CA LYS A 50 -44.23 7.09 46.04
C LYS A 50 -42.76 7.38 45.72
N VAL A 51 -42.56 8.65 45.36
CA VAL A 51 -41.31 9.40 45.44
C VAL A 51 -40.94 9.60 46.90
N ALA A 52 -39.75 9.13 47.29
CA ALA A 52 -39.04 9.60 48.46
C ALA A 52 -37.59 9.90 48.05
N ALA A 53 -37.28 11.20 48.00
CA ALA A 53 -35.94 11.69 47.78
C ALA A 53 -35.10 11.45 49.04
N ASN A 54 -34.31 10.38 49.04
CA ASN A 54 -33.21 10.23 49.99
C ASN A 54 -31.90 10.19 49.21
N ARG A 55 -31.23 11.35 49.21
CA ARG A 55 -29.83 11.51 48.81
C ARG A 55 -28.98 10.66 49.75
N SER A 56 -28.43 9.58 49.24
CA SER A 56 -27.17 9.04 49.75
C SER A 56 -26.21 8.92 48.57
N TRP A 57 -25.10 9.63 48.67
CA TRP A 57 -24.02 9.58 47.70
C TRP A 57 -23.19 8.33 47.99
N GLU A 58 -23.72 7.15 47.69
CA GLU A 58 -22.90 5.94 47.68
C GLU A 58 -21.94 6.04 46.49
N ARG A 59 -20.66 6.22 46.82
CA ARG A 59 -19.54 6.08 45.88
C ARG A 59 -19.59 4.66 45.32
N ARG A 60 -20.18 4.49 44.13
CA ARG A 60 -19.97 3.29 43.33
C ARG A 60 -18.53 3.33 42.83
N GLU A 61 -17.68 2.49 43.40
CA GLU A 61 -16.34 2.27 42.85
C GLU A 61 -16.49 1.75 41.41
N PRO A 62 -15.83 2.37 40.42
CA PRO A 62 -15.80 1.84 39.08
C PRO A 62 -14.97 0.55 39.13
N GLN A 63 -15.64 -0.59 39.03
CA GLN A 63 -15.00 -1.89 38.80
C GLN A 63 -14.21 -1.79 37.49
N ARG A 64 -12.90 -1.49 37.60
CA ARG A 64 -11.96 -1.51 36.49
C ARG A 64 -11.83 -2.95 36.02
N ARG A 65 -12.62 -3.34 35.03
CA ARG A 65 -12.34 -4.55 34.24
C ARG A 65 -11.06 -4.28 33.44
N SER A 66 -9.92 -4.73 33.97
CA SER A 66 -8.69 -4.79 33.17
C SER A 66 -8.86 -5.87 32.12
N VAL A 67 -9.19 -5.46 30.90
CA VAL A 67 -9.07 -6.33 29.73
C VAL A 67 -7.58 -6.48 29.45
N ILE A 68 -7.01 -7.62 29.84
CA ILE A 68 -5.65 -7.97 29.45
C ILE A 68 -5.73 -8.44 28.00
N LEU A 69 -5.40 -7.54 27.08
CA LEU A 69 -5.21 -7.89 25.67
C LEU A 69 -3.86 -8.60 25.57
N VAL A 70 -3.89 -9.94 25.50
CA VAL A 70 -2.69 -10.73 25.18
C VAL A 70 -2.52 -10.69 23.67
N THR A 71 -1.86 -9.65 23.17
CA THR A 71 -1.36 -9.64 21.79
C THR A 71 -0.14 -10.55 21.74
N ARG A 72 -0.28 -11.70 21.06
CA ARG A 72 0.90 -12.47 20.65
C ARG A 72 1.71 -11.60 19.70
N ALA A 73 2.91 -11.20 20.10
CA ALA A 73 3.88 -10.64 19.17
C ALA A 73 4.23 -11.73 18.15
N SER A 74 3.91 -11.51 16.88
CA SER A 74 4.49 -12.31 15.80
C SER A 74 5.98 -11.95 15.74
N GLU A 75 6.86 -12.95 15.92
CA GLU A 75 8.31 -12.76 15.81
C GLU A 75 8.76 -12.42 14.37
N SER A 76 7.87 -12.58 13.39
CA SER A 76 8.08 -12.12 12.02
C SER A 76 8.24 -10.60 12.00
N PRO A 77 9.36 -10.05 11.50
CA PRO A 77 9.49 -8.62 11.29
C PRO A 77 8.31 -8.14 10.44
N HIS A 78 7.67 -7.04 10.85
CA HIS A 78 6.49 -6.52 10.14
C HIS A 78 6.81 -6.33 8.65
N GLY A 79 6.04 -6.98 7.78
CA GLY A 79 6.16 -6.83 6.33
C GLY A 79 6.99 -7.88 5.59
N GLN A 80 7.56 -8.90 6.25
CA GLN A 80 8.33 -9.95 5.57
C GLN A 80 7.48 -10.93 4.75
N ASP A 81 6.26 -11.24 5.21
CA ASP A 81 5.29 -12.07 4.47
C ASP A 81 4.04 -11.24 4.16
N PRO A 82 4.06 -10.45 3.06
CA PRO A 82 2.84 -9.85 2.54
C PRO A 82 1.77 -10.92 2.29
N ASP A 83 0.51 -10.66 2.62
CA ASP A 83 -0.60 -11.54 2.21
C ASP A 83 -0.85 -11.39 0.70
N TRP A 84 -0.66 -12.47 -0.06
CA TRP A 84 -0.72 -12.49 -1.52
C TRP A 84 -1.39 -13.76 -2.07
N SER A 85 -1.95 -13.64 -3.26
CA SER A 85 -2.54 -14.71 -4.07
C SER A 85 -1.99 -14.66 -5.48
N ASP A 86 -1.86 -15.80 -6.16
CA ASP A 86 -1.43 -15.85 -7.57
C ASP A 86 -2.33 -15.02 -8.50
N ASP A 87 -3.60 -14.90 -8.16
CA ASP A 87 -4.60 -14.14 -8.91
C ASP A 87 -4.56 -12.61 -8.64
N ASP A 88 -3.70 -12.16 -7.71
CA ASP A 88 -3.60 -10.74 -7.38
C ASP A 88 -3.20 -9.92 -8.61
N TYR A 89 -3.87 -8.79 -8.79
CA TYR A 89 -3.53 -7.82 -9.82
C TYR A 89 -2.20 -7.14 -9.51
N ILE A 90 -1.32 -7.05 -10.51
CA ILE A 90 -0.08 -6.30 -10.44
C ILE A 90 0.18 -5.59 -11.76
N VAL A 91 0.83 -4.43 -11.66
CA VAL A 91 1.38 -3.70 -12.81
C VAL A 91 2.89 -3.88 -12.82
N LEU A 92 3.44 -4.18 -13.98
CA LEU A 92 4.87 -4.24 -14.23
C LEU A 92 5.25 -3.09 -15.17
N GLY A 93 6.39 -2.45 -14.93
CA GLY A 93 6.92 -1.38 -15.76
C GLY A 93 8.28 -1.74 -16.33
N LEU A 94 8.53 -1.35 -17.58
CA LEU A 94 9.86 -1.44 -18.20
C LEU A 94 10.60 -0.11 -18.02
N ALA A 95 11.47 -0.05 -17.01
CA ALA A 95 12.30 1.11 -16.72
C ALA A 95 13.52 1.18 -17.63
N HIS A 96 13.81 2.35 -18.18
CA HIS A 96 15.09 2.67 -18.82
C HIS A 96 16.08 3.16 -17.76
N CYS A 97 17.00 2.28 -17.39
CA CYS A 97 18.04 2.54 -16.41
C CYS A 97 19.43 2.52 -17.05
N PHE A 98 20.44 2.84 -16.25
CA PHE A 98 21.83 2.83 -16.66
C PHE A 98 22.70 2.04 -15.68
N ARG A 99 23.76 1.42 -16.19
CA ARG A 99 24.81 0.80 -15.38
C ARG A 99 26.17 1.33 -15.81
N LYS A 100 27.01 1.72 -14.86
CA LYS A 100 28.41 2.06 -15.11
C LYS A 100 29.20 0.78 -15.40
N ASP A 101 29.95 0.75 -16.49
CA ASP A 101 30.91 -0.31 -16.77
C ASP A 101 32.24 -0.08 -16.02
N GLU A 102 33.19 -1.00 -16.18
CA GLU A 102 34.53 -0.95 -15.56
C GLU A 102 35.32 0.31 -15.95
N ASN A 103 34.99 0.94 -17.08
CA ASN A 103 35.62 2.17 -17.56
C ASN A 103 34.85 3.43 -17.12
N GLY A 104 33.81 3.29 -16.31
CA GLY A 104 32.95 4.38 -15.84
C GLY A 104 31.95 4.90 -16.89
N LYS A 105 31.82 4.25 -18.05
CA LYS A 105 30.85 4.62 -19.09
C LYS A 105 29.47 4.06 -18.76
N LEU A 106 28.43 4.87 -18.98
CA LEU A 106 27.04 4.44 -18.81
C LEU A 106 26.60 3.57 -20.00
N LYS A 107 26.03 2.41 -19.69
CA LYS A 107 25.35 1.52 -20.63
C LYS A 107 23.86 1.44 -20.27
N ASP A 108 23.03 1.43 -21.30
CA ASP A 108 21.58 1.26 -21.15
C ASP A 108 21.24 -0.13 -20.60
N VAL A 109 20.30 -0.17 -19.67
CA VAL A 109 19.75 -1.40 -19.11
C VAL A 109 18.24 -1.21 -18.97
N PHE A 110 17.46 -2.15 -19.51
CA PHE A 110 16.01 -2.14 -19.35
C PHE A 110 15.63 -3.09 -18.21
N VAL A 111 14.90 -2.58 -17.22
CA VAL A 111 14.56 -3.33 -16.01
C VAL A 111 13.06 -3.47 -15.89
N VAL A 112 12.58 -4.70 -15.75
CA VAL A 112 11.19 -5.00 -15.41
C VAL A 112 11.04 -4.89 -13.90
N GLU A 113 10.23 -3.93 -13.46
CA GLU A 113 9.98 -3.67 -12.03
C GLU A 113 8.48 -3.69 -11.72
N PRO A 114 8.09 -4.11 -10.50
CA PRO A 114 6.73 -4.02 -10.06
C PRO A 114 6.37 -2.55 -9.75
N VAL A 115 5.25 -2.09 -10.29
CA VAL A 115 4.75 -0.71 -10.16
C VAL A 115 3.66 -0.68 -9.09
N THR A 116 3.82 0.19 -8.10
CA THR A 116 2.80 0.40 -7.06
C THR A 116 1.65 1.26 -7.59
N ALA A 117 0.49 1.16 -6.95
CA ALA A 117 -0.68 1.96 -7.33
C ALA A 117 -0.41 3.48 -7.30
N GLY A 118 0.31 3.96 -6.29
CA GLY A 118 0.68 5.38 -6.19
C GLY A 118 1.66 5.81 -7.27
N THR A 119 2.62 4.95 -7.64
CA THR A 119 3.53 5.23 -8.76
C THR A 119 2.74 5.35 -10.07
N LEU A 120 1.80 4.45 -10.35
CA LEU A 120 0.98 4.53 -11.56
C LEU A 120 0.15 5.82 -11.59
N GLU A 121 -0.49 6.16 -10.47
CA GLU A 121 -1.29 7.39 -10.34
C GLU A 121 -0.44 8.65 -10.56
N CYS A 122 0.79 8.69 -10.03
CA CYS A 122 1.71 9.80 -10.31
C CYS A 122 2.08 9.92 -11.79
N MET A 123 2.35 8.80 -12.46
CA MET A 123 2.66 8.81 -13.89
C MET A 123 1.46 9.23 -14.74
N GLU A 124 0.26 8.75 -14.40
CA GLU A 124 -0.99 9.13 -15.09
C GLU A 124 -1.25 10.63 -14.99
N ASN A 125 -0.93 11.23 -13.85
CA ASN A 125 -1.04 12.67 -13.63
C ASN A 125 0.09 13.49 -14.28
N GLY A 126 0.91 12.88 -15.15
CA GLY A 126 1.97 13.56 -15.90
C GLY A 126 3.31 13.66 -15.18
N GLY A 127 3.48 12.93 -14.07
CA GLY A 127 4.77 12.82 -13.38
C GLY A 127 5.85 12.27 -14.31
N VAL A 128 7.03 12.91 -14.30
CA VAL A 128 8.18 12.48 -15.09
C VAL A 128 8.58 11.07 -14.67
N THR A 129 8.86 10.20 -15.64
CA THR A 129 9.14 8.79 -15.39
C THR A 129 10.26 8.24 -16.26
N CYS A 130 10.93 7.21 -15.76
CA CYS A 130 11.88 6.40 -16.53
C CYS A 130 11.22 5.13 -17.13
N TYR A 131 9.93 4.90 -16.86
CA TYR A 131 9.21 3.77 -17.45
C TYR A 131 8.81 4.07 -18.89
N LYS A 132 9.24 3.22 -19.83
CA LYS A 132 8.89 3.33 -21.26
C LYS A 132 7.46 2.84 -21.53
N CYS A 133 7.09 1.79 -20.81
CA CYS A 133 5.75 1.23 -20.84
C CYS A 133 5.46 0.52 -19.52
N VAL A 134 4.19 0.26 -19.28
CA VAL A 134 3.70 -0.61 -18.23
C VAL A 134 2.67 -1.59 -18.78
N THR A 135 2.52 -2.72 -18.09
CA THR A 135 1.51 -3.73 -18.39
C THR A 135 0.94 -4.29 -17.10
N ALA A 136 -0.32 -4.72 -17.13
CA ALA A 136 -0.95 -5.38 -16.00
C ALA A 136 -1.06 -6.89 -16.24
N THR A 137 -0.78 -7.68 -15.19
CA THR A 137 -0.85 -9.13 -15.23
C THR A 137 -1.26 -9.69 -13.86
N ASN A 138 -1.30 -11.01 -13.74
CA ASN A 138 -1.49 -11.71 -12.47
C ASN A 138 -0.14 -11.90 -11.76
N LEU A 139 -0.14 -11.80 -10.43
CA LEU A 139 1.05 -11.95 -9.63
C LEU A 139 1.73 -13.31 -9.88
N GLY A 140 0.97 -14.40 -9.98
CA GLY A 140 1.53 -15.73 -10.25
C GLY A 140 2.21 -15.86 -11.63
N VAL A 141 1.84 -15.01 -12.60
CA VAL A 141 2.57 -14.91 -13.89
C VAL A 141 3.85 -14.10 -13.71
N ALA A 142 3.77 -12.97 -13.02
CA ALA A 142 4.93 -12.12 -12.75
C ALA A 142 6.02 -12.86 -11.95
N LEU A 143 5.65 -13.63 -10.93
CA LEU A 143 6.57 -14.37 -10.06
C LEU A 143 7.31 -15.53 -10.77
N GLN A 144 6.91 -15.90 -11.99
CA GLN A 144 7.69 -16.84 -12.79
C GLN A 144 8.97 -16.22 -13.35
N GLU A 145 9.10 -14.88 -13.32
CA GLU A 145 10.26 -14.13 -13.82
C GLU A 145 10.67 -14.52 -15.25
N LYS A 146 9.67 -14.85 -16.07
CA LYS A 146 9.83 -15.20 -17.49
C LYS A 146 9.35 -14.06 -18.35
N VAL A 147 10.30 -13.35 -18.97
CA VAL A 147 10.01 -12.24 -19.88
C VAL A 147 9.16 -12.68 -21.08
N GLU A 148 9.26 -13.94 -21.49
CA GLU A 148 8.47 -14.56 -22.57
C GLU A 148 6.96 -14.58 -22.29
N LEU A 149 6.56 -14.53 -21.00
CA LEU A 149 5.15 -14.48 -20.60
C LEU A 149 4.59 -13.04 -20.60
N LEU A 150 5.45 -12.05 -20.84
CA LEU A 150 5.07 -10.64 -20.91
C LEU A 150 4.84 -10.21 -22.37
N PRO A 151 4.09 -9.11 -22.59
CA PRO A 151 3.91 -8.52 -23.91
C PRO A 151 5.24 -8.22 -24.62
N ALA A 152 5.20 -8.19 -25.96
CA ALA A 152 6.39 -8.03 -26.80
C ALA A 152 7.21 -6.78 -26.47
N GLU A 153 6.56 -5.71 -26.02
CA GLU A 153 7.16 -4.44 -25.64
C GLU A 153 8.04 -4.55 -24.39
N MET A 154 7.78 -5.54 -23.53
CA MET A 154 8.57 -5.84 -22.33
C MET A 154 9.74 -6.79 -22.63
N GLN A 155 9.75 -7.39 -23.83
CA GLN A 155 10.77 -8.36 -24.22
C GLN A 155 12.11 -7.66 -24.47
N GLY A 156 13.14 -8.07 -23.72
CA GLY A 156 14.46 -7.43 -23.69
C GLY A 156 14.80 -6.74 -22.37
N GLY A 157 13.85 -6.64 -21.44
CA GLY A 157 14.12 -6.26 -20.05
C GLY A 157 14.68 -7.43 -19.22
N VAL A 158 15.37 -7.09 -18.13
CA VAL A 158 15.73 -8.04 -17.06
C VAL A 158 14.91 -7.72 -15.81
N PHE A 159 14.52 -8.73 -15.05
CA PHE A 159 13.83 -8.50 -13.78
C PHE A 159 14.77 -7.78 -12.79
N GLY A 160 14.21 -6.82 -12.06
CA GLY A 160 14.96 -6.03 -11.07
C GLY A 160 15.37 -6.82 -9.84
N ASP A 161 16.24 -6.24 -9.01
CA ASP A 161 16.68 -6.88 -7.78
C ASP A 161 15.52 -7.05 -6.79
N GLU A 162 15.53 -8.16 -6.05
CA GLU A 162 14.50 -8.57 -5.08
C GLU A 162 13.08 -8.57 -5.67
N PHE A 163 12.94 -8.96 -6.95
CA PHE A 163 11.69 -8.85 -7.69
C PHE A 163 10.52 -9.55 -6.98
N ASP A 164 10.66 -10.81 -6.58
CA ASP A 164 9.61 -11.58 -5.90
C ASP A 164 9.02 -10.84 -4.69
N PHE A 165 9.89 -10.38 -3.78
CA PHE A 165 9.47 -9.65 -2.58
C PHE A 165 8.79 -8.31 -2.93
N ARG A 166 9.41 -7.55 -3.84
CA ARG A 166 8.89 -6.25 -4.29
C ARG A 166 7.55 -6.40 -5.03
N ALA A 167 7.38 -7.45 -5.81
CA ALA A 167 6.15 -7.74 -6.55
C ALA A 167 5.01 -8.05 -5.60
N LYS A 168 5.24 -8.91 -4.59
CA LYS A 168 4.24 -9.19 -3.55
C LYS A 168 3.90 -7.96 -2.71
N CYS A 169 4.86 -7.07 -2.45
CA CYS A 169 4.59 -5.80 -1.78
C CYS A 169 3.78 -4.84 -2.65
N ALA A 170 4.11 -4.75 -3.94
CA ALA A 170 3.39 -3.90 -4.89
C ALA A 170 1.95 -4.37 -5.11
N SER A 171 1.72 -5.68 -5.25
CA SER A 171 0.37 -6.26 -5.42
C SER A 171 -0.57 -5.86 -4.28
N ARG A 172 -0.08 -5.80 -3.03
CA ARG A 172 -0.86 -5.33 -1.88
C ARG A 172 -1.32 -3.89 -2.00
N THR A 173 -0.55 -3.03 -2.67
CA THR A 173 -0.97 -1.63 -2.87
C THR A 173 -2.22 -1.55 -3.73
N TRP A 174 -2.40 -2.50 -4.66
CA TRP A 174 -3.56 -2.58 -5.55
C TRP A 174 -4.83 -3.05 -4.85
N LYS A 175 -4.74 -3.78 -3.74
CA LYS A 175 -5.91 -4.28 -2.99
C LYS A 175 -6.70 -3.20 -2.24
N ARG A 176 -6.18 -1.97 -2.16
CA ARG A 176 -6.83 -0.86 -1.45
C ARG A 176 -8.04 -0.35 -2.24
N ASP A 177 -9.04 0.18 -1.53
CA ASP A 177 -10.29 0.67 -2.12
C ASP A 177 -10.06 1.72 -3.22
N HIS A 178 -9.14 2.67 -3.01
CA HIS A 178 -8.88 3.71 -4.00
C HIS A 178 -8.36 3.15 -5.34
N PRO A 179 -7.26 2.36 -5.38
CA PRO A 179 -6.82 1.69 -6.59
C PRO A 179 -7.89 0.82 -7.27
N GLN A 180 -8.65 0.05 -6.49
CA GLN A 180 -9.71 -0.82 -7.02
C GLN A 180 -10.81 -0.04 -7.74
N ASN A 181 -11.20 1.12 -7.20
CA ASN A 181 -12.29 1.92 -7.78
C ASN A 181 -11.81 2.87 -8.89
N ASN A 182 -10.56 3.35 -8.80
CA ASN A 182 -10.11 4.50 -9.60
C ASN A 182 -8.93 4.24 -10.52
N LEU A 183 -8.14 3.16 -10.35
CA LEU A 183 -6.87 3.02 -11.10
C LEU A 183 -6.85 1.80 -12.03
N LEU A 184 -7.66 0.77 -11.78
CA LEU A 184 -7.65 -0.46 -12.59
C LEU A 184 -7.98 -0.24 -14.08
N HIS A 185 -8.67 0.85 -14.42
CA HIS A 185 -9.01 1.19 -15.79
C HIS A 185 -7.82 1.79 -16.57
N ILE A 186 -6.78 2.30 -15.88
CA ILE A 186 -5.62 2.94 -16.50
C ILE A 186 -4.81 1.91 -17.29
N VAL A 187 -4.60 0.73 -16.69
CA VAL A 187 -3.89 -0.40 -17.33
C VAL A 187 -4.74 -1.65 -17.16
N PRO A 188 -5.65 -1.93 -18.11
CA PRO A 188 -6.40 -3.18 -18.11
C PRO A 188 -5.46 -4.39 -18.15
N ARG A 189 -5.93 -5.53 -17.63
CA ARG A 189 -5.19 -6.80 -17.67
C ARG A 189 -4.81 -7.14 -19.11
N ASP A 190 -3.56 -7.55 -19.32
CA ASP A 190 -2.94 -7.85 -20.62
C ASP A 190 -2.79 -6.67 -21.58
N GLY A 191 -3.12 -5.44 -21.13
CA GLY A 191 -2.86 -4.20 -21.86
C GLY A 191 -1.42 -3.70 -21.66
N VAL A 192 -0.91 -2.98 -22.66
CA VAL A 192 0.33 -2.21 -22.56
C VAL A 192 0.01 -0.74 -22.70
N LYS A 193 0.51 0.08 -21.78
CA LYS A 193 0.39 1.54 -21.80
C LYS A 193 1.77 2.18 -21.84
N SER A 194 1.99 3.14 -22.72
CA SER A 194 3.32 3.74 -22.98
C SER A 194 3.30 5.26 -23.14
N ASP A 195 2.13 5.88 -23.08
CA ASP A 195 1.88 7.32 -23.21
C ASP A 195 2.10 8.07 -21.88
N TYR A 196 3.28 7.89 -21.28
CA TYR A 196 3.70 8.61 -20.08
C TYR A 196 4.69 9.73 -20.39
N ASN A 197 4.89 10.64 -19.43
CA ASN A 197 5.91 11.68 -19.47
C ASN A 197 7.31 11.09 -19.26
N PHE A 198 7.79 10.34 -20.26
CA PHE A 198 9.07 9.65 -20.22
C PHE A 198 10.24 10.62 -20.42
N SER A 199 11.24 10.57 -19.54
CA SER A 199 12.47 11.39 -19.64
C SER A 199 13.73 10.59 -19.27
N ILE A 200 14.82 10.95 -19.94
CA ILE A 200 16.19 10.42 -19.72
C ILE A 200 17.13 11.54 -19.21
N GLU A 201 16.60 12.75 -18.95
CA GLU A 201 17.41 13.86 -18.45
C GLU A 201 18.03 13.50 -17.09
N ASP A 202 17.22 13.01 -16.16
CA ASP A 202 17.66 12.47 -14.87
C ASP A 202 17.90 10.96 -14.96
N LYS A 203 19.15 10.59 -15.19
CA LYS A 203 19.54 9.18 -15.39
C LYS A 203 19.49 8.38 -14.09
N ARG A 204 18.65 7.35 -14.07
CA ARG A 204 18.64 6.33 -13.01
C ARG A 204 19.78 5.33 -13.20
N VAL A 205 20.85 5.48 -12.42
CA VAL A 205 22.03 4.59 -12.46
C VAL A 205 21.92 3.54 -11.34
N LEU A 206 21.86 2.25 -11.71
CA LEU A 206 21.58 1.15 -10.76
C LEU A 206 22.74 0.86 -9.80
N ASN A 207 23.98 0.98 -10.26
CA ASN A 207 25.20 0.73 -9.47
C ASN A 207 25.88 2.04 -9.04
N ALA A 208 25.10 3.07 -8.76
CA ALA A 208 25.64 4.30 -8.18
C ALA A 208 25.91 4.09 -6.69
N GLU A 209 27.19 4.15 -6.31
CA GLU A 209 27.58 4.23 -4.91
C GLU A 209 27.51 5.68 -4.44
N VAL A 210 26.73 5.93 -3.40
CA VAL A 210 26.68 7.23 -2.73
C VAL A 210 27.70 7.19 -1.60
N VAL A 211 28.87 7.79 -1.85
CA VAL A 211 29.91 7.96 -0.83
C VAL A 211 29.65 9.29 -0.13
N VAL A 212 29.18 9.22 1.11
CA VAL A 212 28.94 10.41 1.95
C VAL A 212 30.27 10.86 2.54
N ASN A 213 30.66 12.10 2.27
CA ASN A 213 31.86 12.70 2.84
C ASN A 213 31.50 13.68 3.97
N ASP A 214 32.46 14.00 4.83
CA ASP A 214 32.26 15.01 5.90
C ASP A 214 31.87 16.38 5.34
N SER A 215 32.25 16.68 4.10
CA SER A 215 31.83 17.89 3.38
C SER A 215 30.33 17.93 3.06
N ASP A 216 29.66 16.78 3.00
CA ASP A 216 28.21 16.68 2.75
C ASP A 216 27.39 16.92 4.04
N ASN A 217 28.07 17.08 5.18
CA ASN A 217 27.45 17.34 6.47
C ASN A 217 26.90 18.78 6.55
N ILE A 218 25.68 18.97 6.07
CA ILE A 218 24.92 20.20 6.26
C ILE A 218 24.44 20.25 7.72
N LYS A 219 25.02 21.16 8.52
CA LYS A 219 24.60 21.35 9.92
C LYS A 219 23.17 21.87 9.98
N GLN A 220 22.32 21.20 10.76
CA GLN A 220 20.90 21.54 10.91
C GLN A 220 20.66 22.86 11.67
N ASP A 221 21.64 23.32 12.44
CA ASP A 221 21.60 24.60 13.15
C ASP A 221 22.98 25.27 13.02
N MET A 222 22.99 26.52 12.54
CA MET A 222 24.22 27.32 12.40
C MET A 222 24.73 27.84 13.75
N SER A 223 23.90 27.82 14.79
CA SER A 223 24.24 28.37 16.12
C SER A 223 25.02 27.39 17.00
N ILE A 224 25.07 26.10 16.63
CA ILE A 224 25.75 25.05 17.38
C ILE A 224 26.98 24.55 16.61
N ASP A 225 27.89 25.47 16.28
CA ASP A 225 29.21 25.09 15.80
C ASP A 225 30.07 24.60 16.98
N VAL A 226 29.95 23.31 17.31
CA VAL A 226 30.76 22.65 18.37
C VAL A 226 32.24 22.57 17.95
N TYR A 227 32.53 22.68 16.64
CA TYR A 227 33.87 22.65 16.09
C TYR A 227 34.14 23.96 15.37
N GLY A 228 34.27 25.03 16.16
CA GLY A 228 34.53 26.40 15.70
C GLY A 228 35.44 26.47 14.47
N ARG A 229 34.81 26.62 13.30
CA ARG A 229 35.49 26.60 12.00
C ARG A 229 36.31 27.85 11.74
N GLU A 230 36.14 28.89 12.57
CA GLU A 230 36.99 30.08 12.60
C GLU A 230 38.47 29.75 12.91
N LYS A 231 38.77 28.56 13.46
CA LYS A 231 40.16 28.17 13.81
C LYS A 231 40.98 27.52 12.70
N GLU A 232 40.41 27.11 11.57
CA GLU A 232 41.21 26.47 10.51
C GLU A 232 42.07 27.48 9.73
N GLU A 233 41.51 28.66 9.44
CA GLU A 233 42.27 29.75 8.80
C GLU A 233 43.26 30.38 9.79
N GLU A 234 42.91 30.50 11.08
CA GLU A 234 43.83 30.93 12.14
C GLU A 234 44.98 29.93 12.34
N MET A 235 44.70 28.61 12.39
CA MET A 235 45.75 27.59 12.48
C MET A 235 46.69 27.58 11.27
N LYS A 236 46.18 27.74 10.04
CA LYS A 236 47.03 27.82 8.84
C LYS A 236 47.95 29.04 8.89
N ASN A 237 47.45 30.17 9.39
CA ASN A 237 48.24 31.39 9.56
C ASN A 237 49.31 31.23 10.66
N GLU A 238 48.99 30.58 11.77
CA GLU A 238 49.96 30.27 12.84
C GLU A 238 51.03 29.28 12.39
N ILE A 239 50.65 28.23 11.67
CA ILE A 239 51.59 27.25 11.09
C ILE A 239 52.52 27.94 10.10
N ASN A 240 51.99 28.77 9.20
CA ASN A 240 52.82 29.51 8.24
C ASN A 240 53.79 30.49 8.92
N GLN A 241 53.38 31.14 10.02
CA GLN A 241 54.27 32.00 10.82
C GLN A 241 55.39 31.22 11.53
N LEU A 242 55.14 29.99 11.94
CA LEU A 242 56.13 29.13 12.62
C LEU A 242 57.17 28.53 11.66
N TYR A 243 56.79 28.30 10.40
CA TYR A 243 57.66 27.70 9.38
C TYR A 243 58.25 28.70 8.38
N SER A 244 57.94 30.00 8.50
CA SER A 244 58.57 31.07 7.72
C SER A 244 59.88 31.58 8.36
N VAL A 245 60.85 30.70 8.54
CA VAL A 245 62.25 31.03 8.88
C VAL A 245 63.14 30.77 7.68
#